data_AF-A0A1F5XH92-F1
#
_entry.id   AF-A0A1F5XH92-F1
#
_cell.length_a   1.000
_cell.length_b   1.000
_cell.length_c   1.000
_cell.angle_alpha   90.00
_cell.angle_beta   90.00
_cell.angle_gamma   90.00
#
_symmetry.space_group_name_H-M   'P 1'
#
loop_
_entity.id
_entity.type
_entity.pdbx_description
1 polymer ?
#
loop_
_entity_poly.entity_id
_entity_poly.type
_entity_poly.pdbx_seq_one_letter_code
_entity_poly.pdbx_strand_id
1 'polypeptide(L)'
;MPLNSKAQGISVIWLIIAGIILFSGSAYWYYAGDIKPYLGNIDGDGKNGVACTQEAKQCPDGSYVGRIGPNCEFAECSGENSASLGQSLWNPYLVRGSESPTVEVPAGVARSIGWPAKSEDIVKIPLRELAPLQLAKLGAYFAYPAGVPVSLQQALTKNEIPPSLKFWLLLPSIDQDISKQSERDADIEKARVVSRDARRVADLKQLQLALELYFDTNGSYPKQLGPLATEFIPFIPKDPETQSQYYYFLCPNDLYHLGADLENYDNVALTNDSDKSQCGADNIKFNDRLSCKGLAGRYCYDLTR
;
A
#
# COMPACT_ATOMS: atom_id res chain seq x y z
N MET A 1 62.90 42.22 28.02
CA MET A 1 62.16 41.69 29.18
C MET A 1 61.67 40.30 28.81
N PRO A 2 62.13 39.22 29.45
CA PRO A 2 61.68 37.87 29.09
C PRO A 2 60.22 37.69 29.54
N LEU A 3 59.33 37.51 28.58
CA LEU A 3 57.94 37.18 28.84
C LEU A 3 57.88 35.79 29.48
N ASN A 4 57.19 35.69 30.61
CA ASN A 4 57.01 34.50 31.42
C ASN A 4 56.38 33.37 30.57
N SER A 5 57.07 32.23 30.46
CA SER A 5 56.67 31.08 29.65
C SER A 5 55.31 30.48 30.05
N LYS A 6 54.85 30.72 31.29
CA LYS A 6 53.51 30.29 31.74
C LYS A 6 52.38 31.15 31.17
N ALA A 7 52.64 32.42 30.84
CA ALA A 7 51.64 33.32 30.26
C ALA A 7 51.35 33.02 28.77
N GLN A 8 52.33 32.44 28.06
CA GLN A 8 52.14 32.03 26.66
C GLN A 8 51.22 30.80 26.52
N GLY A 9 51.26 29.86 27.46
CA GLY A 9 50.39 28.67 27.42
C GLY A 9 48.90 28.99 27.58
N ILE A 10 48.55 29.94 28.46
CA ILE A 10 47.16 30.32 28.72
C ILE A 10 46.55 31.03 27.49
N SER A 11 47.33 31.85 26.80
CA SER A 11 46.87 32.56 25.59
C SER A 11 46.56 31.61 24.43
N VAL A 12 47.28 30.50 24.29
CA VAL A 12 47.05 29.53 23.22
C VAL A 12 45.77 28.72 23.47
N ILE A 13 45.49 28.37 24.73
CA ILE A 13 44.28 27.61 25.10
C ILE A 13 43.01 28.40 24.77
N TRP A 14 42.98 29.71 25.06
CA TRP A 14 41.83 30.55 24.74
C TRP A 14 41.58 30.70 23.23
N LEU A 15 42.64 30.70 22.41
CA LEU A 15 42.50 30.75 20.95
C LEU A 15 41.95 29.44 20.38
N ILE A 16 42.33 28.29 20.95
CA ILE A 16 41.79 26.98 20.55
C ILE A 16 40.31 26.88 20.93
N ILE A 17 39.93 27.29 22.15
CA ILE A 17 38.53 27.28 22.60
C ILE A 17 37.68 28.21 21.72
N ALA A 18 38.15 29.42 21.42
CA ALA A 18 37.47 30.34 20.52
C ALA A 18 37.33 29.75 19.11
N GLY A 19 38.36 29.09 18.59
CA GLY A 19 38.32 28.40 17.31
C GLY A 19 37.29 27.27 17.25
N ILE A 20 37.20 26.45 18.31
CA ILE A 20 36.21 25.36 18.41
C ILE A 20 34.80 25.93 18.44
N ILE A 21 34.53 26.97 19.24
CA ILE A 21 33.20 27.60 19.33
C ILE A 21 32.77 28.18 17.99
N LEU A 22 33.69 28.83 17.26
CA LEU A 22 33.43 29.38 15.94
C LEU A 22 33.19 28.29 14.88
N PHE A 23 33.93 27.18 14.93
CA PHE A 23 33.71 26.04 14.04
C PHE A 23 32.41 25.29 14.35
N SER A 24 32.09 25.06 15.62
CA SER A 24 30.83 24.42 16.01
C SER A 24 29.63 25.30 15.73
N GLY A 25 29.76 26.62 15.92
CA GLY A 25 28.70 27.60 15.65
C GLY A 25 28.44 27.77 14.15
N SER A 26 29.48 27.79 13.32
CA SER A 26 29.35 27.89 11.85
C SER A 26 28.83 26.59 11.25
N ALA A 27 29.28 25.43 11.73
CA ALA A 27 28.71 24.13 11.36
C ALA A 27 27.23 24.04 11.75
N TYR A 28 26.86 24.43 12.97
CA TYR A 28 25.46 24.45 13.40
C TYR A 28 24.59 25.32 12.48
N TRP A 29 25.05 26.50 12.10
CA TRP A 29 24.32 27.38 11.17
C TRP A 29 24.24 26.81 9.74
N TYR A 30 25.30 26.15 9.26
CA TYR A 30 25.34 25.53 7.93
C TYR A 30 24.43 24.28 7.86
N TYR A 31 24.37 23.49 8.94
CA TYR A 31 23.53 22.28 9.01
C TYR A 31 22.09 22.54 9.50
N ALA A 32 21.80 23.69 10.11
CA ALA A 32 20.44 24.02 10.58
C ALA A 32 19.40 24.18 9.45
N GLY A 33 19.84 24.45 8.21
CA GLY A 33 18.97 24.49 7.04
C GLY A 33 18.41 23.12 6.64
N ASP A 34 19.15 22.04 6.92
CA ASP A 34 18.86 20.68 6.43
C ASP A 34 18.23 19.76 7.50
N ILE A 35 18.05 20.21 8.75
CA ILE A 35 17.40 19.43 9.83
C ILE A 35 15.85 19.53 9.77
N LYS A 36 15.28 20.27 8.81
CA LYS A 36 13.82 20.37 8.66
C LYS A 36 13.06 19.07 8.32
N PRO A 37 13.64 17.96 7.80
CA PRO A 37 12.85 16.76 7.57
C PRO A 37 12.78 15.81 8.78
N TYR A 38 13.43 16.14 9.91
CA TYR A 38 13.42 15.27 11.11
C TYR A 38 12.68 15.86 12.32
N LEU A 39 12.19 17.09 12.22
CA LEU A 39 11.21 17.64 13.16
C LEU A 39 9.90 17.82 12.40
N GLY A 40 9.15 16.72 12.30
CA GLY A 40 7.81 16.72 11.73
C GLY A 40 6.96 17.85 12.33
N ASN A 41 6.13 18.44 11.46
CA ASN A 41 5.12 19.44 11.75
C ASN A 41 4.54 19.31 13.17
N ILE A 42 4.91 20.24 14.05
CA ILE A 42 4.08 20.62 15.19
C ILE A 42 3.36 21.91 14.77
N ASP A 43 2.52 21.79 13.74
CA ASP A 43 1.47 22.77 13.51
C ASP A 43 0.38 22.45 14.53
N GLY A 44 0.13 23.43 15.41
CA GLY A 44 -0.64 23.25 16.63
C GLY A 44 -2.12 22.92 16.40
N ASP A 45 -2.45 21.63 16.46
CA ASP A 45 -3.68 21.17 17.11
C ASP A 45 -3.29 20.49 18.43
N GLY A 46 -3.77 21.06 19.55
CA GLY A 46 -3.41 20.66 20.91
C GLY A 46 -4.01 19.31 21.31
N LYS A 47 -3.56 18.22 20.68
CA LYS A 47 -3.81 16.87 21.17
C LYS A 47 -2.48 16.23 21.57
N ASN A 48 -2.30 16.09 22.87
CA ASN A 48 -1.28 15.22 23.46
C ASN A 48 -1.26 13.91 22.67
N GLY A 49 -0.13 13.59 22.05
CA GLY A 49 0.10 12.29 21.41
C GLY A 49 0.14 11.21 22.49
N VAL A 50 -1.03 10.81 22.98
CA VAL A 50 -1.16 9.70 23.91
C VAL A 50 -0.84 8.44 23.10
N ALA A 51 0.29 7.81 23.44
CA ALA A 51 0.65 6.53 22.86
C ALA A 51 -0.31 5.46 23.40
N CYS A 52 -1.17 4.95 22.52
CA CYS A 52 -2.10 3.88 22.85
C CYS A 52 -1.49 2.50 22.62
N THR A 53 -2.00 1.50 23.33
CA THR A 53 -1.60 0.10 23.13
C THR A 53 -2.00 -0.37 21.73
N GLN A 54 -1.17 -1.21 21.10
CA GLN A 54 -1.34 -1.69 19.71
C GLN A 54 -2.34 -2.85 19.58
N GLU A 55 -3.44 -2.77 20.32
CA GLU A 55 -4.49 -3.79 20.26
C GLU A 55 -5.39 -3.55 19.04
N ALA A 56 -5.85 -4.62 18.42
CA ALA A 56 -6.79 -4.58 17.29
C ALA A 56 -8.10 -5.26 17.67
N LYS A 57 -9.23 -4.62 17.35
CA LYS A 57 -10.58 -5.20 17.48
C LYS A 57 -11.07 -5.60 16.10
N GLN A 58 -11.57 -6.83 15.97
CA GLN A 58 -12.17 -7.31 14.73
C GLN A 58 -13.61 -6.78 14.61
N CYS A 59 -13.95 -6.23 13.44
CA CYS A 59 -15.26 -5.73 13.08
C CYS A 59 -16.14 -6.83 12.45
N PRO A 60 -17.48 -6.66 12.38
CA PRO A 60 -18.39 -7.66 11.80
C PRO A 60 -18.14 -7.95 10.31
N ASP A 61 -17.53 -7.00 9.60
CA ASP A 61 -17.09 -7.13 8.20
C ASP A 61 -15.76 -7.91 8.05
N GLY A 62 -15.14 -8.31 9.16
CA GLY A 62 -13.84 -8.98 9.22
C GLY A 62 -12.63 -8.04 9.18
N SER A 63 -12.83 -6.72 9.11
CA SER A 63 -11.76 -5.73 9.20
C SER A 63 -11.25 -5.57 10.64
N TYR A 64 -10.12 -4.89 10.84
CA TYR A 64 -9.53 -4.65 12.16
C TYR A 64 -9.34 -3.15 12.40
N VAL A 65 -9.75 -2.68 13.58
CA VAL A 65 -9.60 -1.30 14.03
C VAL A 65 -8.72 -1.22 15.27
N GLY A 66 -7.85 -0.20 15.32
CA GLY A 66 -6.99 0.09 16.47
C GLY A 66 -7.59 1.13 17.41
N ARG A 67 -6.92 1.40 18.53
CA ARG A 67 -7.28 2.48 19.46
C ARG A 67 -6.87 3.85 18.91
N ILE A 68 -7.74 4.84 19.05
CA ILE A 68 -7.55 6.22 18.56
C ILE A 68 -7.96 7.25 19.63
N GLY A 69 -7.38 8.45 19.55
CA GLY A 69 -7.76 9.60 20.36
C GLY A 69 -7.17 9.65 21.78
N PRO A 70 -7.36 10.76 22.50
CA PRO A 70 -6.68 11.04 23.77
C PRO A 70 -7.01 10.06 24.91
N ASN A 71 -8.09 9.27 24.78
CA ASN A 71 -8.53 8.28 25.76
C ASN A 71 -8.22 6.82 25.34
N CYS A 72 -7.55 6.60 24.20
CA CYS A 72 -7.20 5.27 23.69
C CYS A 72 -8.40 4.30 23.56
N GLU A 73 -9.51 4.77 23.02
CA GLU A 73 -10.69 3.95 22.72
C GLU A 73 -10.60 3.37 21.30
N PHE A 74 -11.20 2.20 21.06
CA PHE A 74 -11.20 1.61 19.71
C PHE A 74 -11.96 2.51 18.73
N ALA A 75 -11.40 2.70 17.54
CA ALA A 75 -12.10 3.39 16.46
C ALA A 75 -13.41 2.64 16.11
N GLU A 76 -14.43 3.38 15.68
CA GLU A 76 -15.67 2.79 15.20
C GLU A 76 -15.41 1.95 13.94
N CYS A 77 -16.10 0.83 13.81
CA CYS A 77 -16.06 0.00 12.62
C CYS A 77 -16.68 0.77 11.44
N SER A 78 -15.97 0.86 10.32
CA SER A 78 -16.50 1.44 9.09
C SER A 78 -17.62 0.56 8.54
N GLY A 79 -18.86 0.79 8.96
CA GLY A 79 -20.02 0.02 8.52
C GLY A 79 -21.26 0.13 9.39
N GLU A 80 -21.16 0.67 10.62
CA GLU A 80 -22.31 0.69 11.52
C GLU A 80 -23.25 1.90 11.37
N ASN A 81 -22.96 2.84 10.45
CA ASN A 81 -23.86 3.98 10.15
C ASN A 81 -24.12 4.19 8.64
N SER A 82 -23.95 3.17 7.81
CA SER A 82 -24.21 3.24 6.35
C SER A 82 -25.04 2.06 5.82
N ALA A 83 -25.87 1.47 6.69
CA ALA A 83 -26.70 0.31 6.36
C ALA A 83 -28.15 0.62 5.93
N SER A 84 -28.51 1.86 5.53
CA SER A 84 -29.88 2.09 5.04
C SER A 84 -30.08 2.99 3.81
N LEU A 85 -29.09 3.71 3.28
CA LEU A 85 -29.26 4.42 2.00
C LEU A 85 -27.91 4.55 1.27
N GLY A 86 -27.53 3.57 0.44
CA GLY A 86 -26.31 3.70 -0.37
C GLY A 86 -25.81 2.47 -1.14
N GLN A 87 -26.43 1.30 -0.99
CA GLN A 87 -26.01 0.08 -1.72
C GLN A 87 -27.02 -0.35 -2.79
N SER A 88 -27.23 0.48 -3.81
CA SER A 88 -27.97 0.02 -5.00
C SER A 88 -27.49 0.56 -6.34
N LEU A 89 -26.28 1.11 -6.46
CA LEU A 89 -25.86 1.69 -7.75
C LEU A 89 -24.51 1.29 -8.35
N TRP A 90 -23.65 0.50 -7.70
CA TRP A 90 -22.38 0.10 -8.34
C TRP A 90 -21.90 -1.30 -7.96
N ASN A 91 -22.60 -2.35 -8.43
CA ASN A 91 -21.96 -3.64 -8.72
C ASN A 91 -22.80 -4.51 -9.68
N PRO A 92 -22.49 -4.56 -10.99
CA PRO A 92 -23.26 -5.36 -11.95
C PRO A 92 -22.94 -6.86 -11.97
N TYR A 93 -22.05 -7.37 -11.12
CA TYR A 93 -21.61 -8.78 -11.18
C TYR A 93 -22.26 -9.73 -10.16
N LEU A 94 -23.23 -9.27 -9.38
CA LEU A 94 -23.91 -10.11 -8.36
C LEU A 94 -25.40 -10.40 -8.64
N VAL A 95 -25.86 -10.31 -9.89
CA VAL A 95 -27.18 -10.83 -10.26
C VAL A 95 -27.05 -12.24 -10.83
N ARG A 96 -27.13 -13.23 -9.93
CA ARG A 96 -27.38 -14.62 -10.30
C ARG A 96 -28.83 -14.71 -10.82
N GLY A 97 -29.04 -14.50 -12.12
CA GLY A 97 -30.28 -14.88 -12.81
C GLY A 97 -31.04 -13.83 -13.63
N SER A 98 -30.46 -12.69 -14.03
CA SER A 98 -31.17 -11.73 -14.90
C SER A 98 -30.73 -11.81 -16.36
N GLU A 99 -31.70 -11.74 -17.26
CA GLU A 99 -31.54 -11.65 -18.71
C GLU A 99 -30.41 -10.69 -19.12
N SER A 100 -29.66 -11.02 -20.17
CA SER A 100 -28.59 -10.14 -20.65
C SER A 100 -29.15 -8.76 -21.00
N PRO A 101 -28.45 -7.67 -20.64
CA PRO A 101 -28.96 -6.33 -20.87
C PRO A 101 -29.16 -6.09 -22.36
N THR A 102 -30.36 -5.65 -22.74
CA THR A 102 -30.73 -5.32 -24.13
C THR A 102 -31.04 -3.83 -24.25
N VAL A 103 -30.66 -3.22 -25.37
CA VAL A 103 -31.08 -1.86 -25.74
C VAL A 103 -32.20 -1.92 -26.79
N GLU A 104 -33.25 -1.12 -26.61
CA GLU A 104 -34.35 -0.97 -27.57
C GLU A 104 -34.07 0.21 -28.49
N VAL A 105 -33.98 -0.04 -29.80
CA VAL A 105 -33.79 1.02 -30.81
C VAL A 105 -34.69 0.83 -32.01
N PRO A 106 -35.08 1.92 -32.71
CA PRO A 106 -35.78 1.81 -33.97
C PRO A 106 -34.94 1.01 -34.99
N ALA A 107 -35.59 0.20 -35.82
CA ALA A 107 -34.90 -0.63 -36.79
C ALA A 107 -34.01 0.15 -37.78
N GLY A 108 -34.34 1.41 -38.09
CA GLY A 108 -33.48 2.28 -38.89
C GLY A 108 -32.12 2.54 -38.23
N VAL A 109 -32.11 2.73 -36.90
CA VAL A 109 -30.90 2.92 -36.10
C VAL A 109 -30.11 1.62 -36.03
N ALA A 110 -30.80 0.50 -35.79
CA ALA A 110 -30.19 -0.84 -35.81
C ALA A 110 -29.46 -1.09 -37.15
N ARG A 111 -30.08 -0.80 -38.30
CA ARG A 111 -29.42 -0.92 -39.61
C ARG A 111 -28.22 0.04 -39.76
N SER A 112 -28.33 1.28 -39.27
CA SER A 112 -27.25 2.28 -39.37
C SER A 112 -25.98 1.90 -38.59
N ILE A 113 -26.12 1.10 -37.52
CA ILE A 113 -25.00 0.55 -36.75
C ILE A 113 -24.56 -0.83 -37.26
N GLY A 114 -25.13 -1.32 -38.38
CA GLY A 114 -24.79 -2.61 -38.99
C GLY A 114 -25.48 -3.81 -38.35
N TRP A 115 -26.53 -3.60 -37.55
CA TRP A 115 -27.34 -4.65 -36.95
C TRP A 115 -28.45 -5.11 -37.91
N PRO A 116 -28.66 -6.42 -38.12
CA PRO A 116 -29.61 -6.92 -39.10
C PRO A 116 -31.06 -6.77 -38.61
N ALA A 117 -31.72 -5.65 -38.93
CA ALA A 117 -33.14 -5.41 -38.65
C ALA A 117 -33.99 -5.43 -39.93
N LYS A 118 -34.97 -6.34 -39.98
CA LYS A 118 -35.79 -6.63 -41.19
C LYS A 118 -37.16 -5.94 -41.25
N SER A 119 -37.67 -5.37 -40.15
CA SER A 119 -38.91 -4.58 -40.11
C SER A 119 -38.64 -3.11 -39.76
N GLU A 120 -39.69 -2.28 -39.68
CA GLU A 120 -39.60 -0.86 -39.27
C GLU A 120 -39.91 -0.64 -37.78
N ASP A 121 -40.00 -1.72 -37.00
CA ASP A 121 -40.35 -1.68 -35.58
C ASP A 121 -39.14 -1.42 -34.66
N ILE A 122 -39.39 -1.35 -33.34
CA ILE A 122 -38.35 -1.31 -32.31
C ILE A 122 -37.73 -2.71 -32.17
N VAL A 123 -36.39 -2.77 -32.18
CA VAL A 123 -35.61 -4.00 -32.06
C VAL A 123 -34.86 -4.00 -30.73
N LYS A 124 -34.98 -5.09 -29.96
CA LYS A 124 -34.18 -5.34 -28.76
C LYS A 124 -32.84 -5.95 -29.15
N ILE A 125 -31.74 -5.26 -28.84
CA ILE A 125 -30.38 -5.70 -29.17
C ILE A 125 -29.63 -6.04 -27.88
N PRO A 126 -29.17 -7.30 -27.69
CA PRO A 126 -28.36 -7.66 -26.53
C PRO A 126 -26.98 -6.99 -26.60
N LEU A 127 -26.61 -6.27 -25.54
CA LEU A 127 -25.37 -5.46 -25.51
C LEU A 127 -24.10 -6.30 -25.72
N ARG A 128 -24.12 -7.57 -25.31
CA ARG A 128 -22.99 -8.50 -25.45
C ARG A 128 -22.65 -8.88 -26.89
N GLU A 129 -23.58 -8.67 -27.82
CA GLU A 129 -23.39 -9.03 -29.22
C GLU A 129 -22.96 -7.83 -30.08
N LEU A 130 -22.90 -6.62 -29.50
CA LEU A 130 -22.45 -5.41 -30.18
C LEU A 130 -20.93 -5.26 -30.11
N ALA A 131 -20.30 -5.04 -31.26
CA ALA A 131 -18.90 -4.65 -31.31
C ALA A 131 -18.70 -3.24 -30.72
N PRO A 132 -17.49 -2.90 -30.21
CA PRO A 132 -17.22 -1.60 -29.58
C PRO A 132 -17.57 -0.37 -30.44
N LEU A 133 -17.33 -0.45 -31.75
CA LEU A 133 -17.67 0.62 -32.70
C LEU A 133 -19.19 0.81 -32.86
N GLN A 134 -19.98 -0.25 -32.68
CA GLN A 134 -21.44 -0.16 -32.74
C GLN A 134 -21.99 0.50 -31.48
N LEU A 135 -21.42 0.19 -30.31
CA LEU A 135 -21.74 0.84 -29.04
C LEU A 135 -21.46 2.35 -29.08
N ALA A 136 -20.33 2.76 -29.64
CA ALA A 136 -19.98 4.18 -29.80
C ALA A 136 -21.00 4.93 -30.68
N LYS A 137 -21.44 4.32 -31.80
CA LYS A 137 -22.45 4.91 -32.68
C LYS A 137 -23.83 4.99 -32.02
N LEU A 138 -24.21 3.97 -31.25
CA LEU A 138 -25.41 3.98 -30.41
C LEU A 138 -25.37 5.13 -29.39
N GLY A 139 -24.24 5.30 -28.70
CA GLY A 139 -24.03 6.42 -27.77
C GLY A 139 -24.21 7.78 -28.44
N ALA A 140 -23.67 7.96 -29.65
CA ALA A 140 -23.86 9.18 -30.44
C ALA A 140 -25.34 9.41 -30.84
N TYR A 141 -26.07 8.36 -31.19
CA TYR A 141 -27.50 8.47 -31.51
C TYR A 141 -28.32 9.01 -30.33
N PHE A 142 -28.08 8.50 -29.11
CA PHE A 142 -28.76 9.00 -27.92
C PHE A 142 -28.28 10.39 -27.47
N ALA A 143 -27.09 10.82 -27.89
CA ALA A 143 -26.54 12.14 -27.57
C ALA A 143 -27.10 13.28 -28.44
N TYR A 144 -27.74 12.98 -29.58
CA TYR A 144 -28.31 13.98 -30.48
C TYR A 144 -29.81 13.73 -30.72
N PRO A 145 -30.73 14.39 -29.99
CA PRO A 145 -32.12 14.40 -30.39
C PRO A 145 -32.27 15.28 -31.64
N ALA A 146 -32.57 14.65 -32.77
CA ALA A 146 -32.89 15.35 -34.02
C ALA A 146 -34.14 16.24 -33.83
N GLY A 147 -34.00 17.56 -34.00
CA GLY A 147 -35.16 18.46 -34.07
C GLY A 147 -35.06 19.85 -33.44
N VAL A 148 -33.87 20.37 -33.08
CA VAL A 148 -33.78 21.72 -32.50
C VAL A 148 -33.57 22.78 -33.60
N PRO A 149 -34.49 23.75 -33.81
CA PRO A 149 -34.33 24.79 -34.83
C PRO A 149 -33.16 25.73 -34.52
N VAL A 150 -32.51 26.24 -35.58
CA VAL A 150 -31.27 27.07 -35.55
C VAL A 150 -31.38 28.30 -34.63
N SER A 151 -32.58 28.78 -34.33
CA SER A 151 -32.82 29.88 -33.38
C SER A 151 -32.46 29.56 -31.91
N LEU A 152 -32.39 28.28 -31.53
CA LEU A 152 -31.98 27.84 -30.19
C LEU A 152 -30.45 27.71 -30.03
N GLN A 153 -29.70 27.62 -31.14
CA GLN A 153 -28.23 27.70 -31.08
C GLN A 153 -27.76 29.10 -30.65
N GLN A 154 -28.52 30.16 -30.94
CA GLN A 154 -28.24 31.52 -30.48
C GLN A 154 -28.72 31.80 -29.04
N ALA A 155 -29.54 30.93 -28.45
CA ALA A 155 -29.94 31.06 -27.05
C ALA A 155 -28.91 30.47 -26.08
N LEU A 156 -28.09 29.51 -26.53
CA LEU A 156 -27.03 28.89 -25.71
C LEU A 156 -25.83 29.83 -25.42
N THR A 157 -25.73 30.99 -26.07
CA THR A 157 -24.71 32.02 -25.75
C THR A 157 -25.16 33.00 -24.67
N LYS A 158 -26.42 32.91 -24.20
CA LYS A 158 -26.89 33.63 -23.01
C LYS A 158 -27.19 32.61 -21.92
N ASN A 159 -26.33 32.64 -20.90
CA ASN A 159 -26.23 31.73 -19.75
C ASN A 159 -27.52 31.51 -18.92
N GLU A 160 -28.53 30.86 -19.49
CA GLU A 160 -29.69 30.35 -18.74
C GLU A 160 -29.90 28.87 -19.09
N ILE A 161 -28.98 28.03 -18.60
CA ILE A 161 -29.10 26.57 -18.68
C ILE A 161 -30.11 26.11 -17.62
N PRO A 162 -31.18 25.38 -17.99
CA PRO A 162 -32.15 24.86 -17.03
C PRO A 162 -31.48 23.87 -16.06
N PRO A 163 -31.91 23.79 -14.79
CA PRO A 163 -31.23 23.02 -13.74
C PRO A 163 -31.02 21.53 -14.09
N SER A 164 -31.89 20.96 -14.92
CA SER A 164 -31.84 19.56 -15.36
C SER A 164 -30.68 19.24 -16.32
N LEU A 165 -30.14 20.24 -17.04
CA LEU A 165 -29.04 20.04 -18.00
C LEU A 165 -27.68 20.48 -17.46
N LYS A 166 -27.66 21.15 -16.31
CA LYS A 166 -26.43 21.58 -15.62
C LYS A 166 -25.60 20.40 -15.09
N PHE A 167 -26.25 19.26 -14.85
CA PHE A 167 -25.61 18.02 -14.37
C PHE A 167 -24.72 17.35 -15.44
N TRP A 168 -25.05 17.50 -16.73
CA TRP A 168 -24.32 16.87 -17.84
C TRP A 168 -23.24 17.76 -18.46
N LEU A 169 -23.34 19.09 -18.29
CA LEU A 169 -22.43 20.07 -18.90
C LEU A 169 -21.34 20.61 -17.94
N LEU A 170 -21.36 20.23 -16.66
CA LEU A 170 -20.32 20.58 -15.66
C LEU A 170 -19.39 19.41 -15.30
N LEU A 171 -19.02 18.59 -16.29
CA LEU A 171 -17.96 17.59 -16.14
C LEU A 171 -16.55 18.07 -16.54
N PRO A 172 -15.96 19.12 -15.92
CA PRO A 172 -14.50 19.23 -15.83
C PRO A 172 -13.93 18.67 -14.51
N SER A 173 -14.73 18.08 -13.62
CA SER A 173 -14.27 17.72 -12.27
C SER A 173 -14.08 16.22 -12.01
N ILE A 174 -14.51 15.33 -12.91
CA ILE A 174 -14.38 13.87 -12.70
C ILE A 174 -12.97 13.36 -13.04
N ASP A 175 -12.29 13.92 -14.05
CA ASP A 175 -10.96 13.44 -14.45
C ASP A 175 -9.86 13.69 -13.40
N GLN A 176 -9.94 14.79 -12.64
CA GLN A 176 -8.96 15.08 -11.59
C GLN A 176 -9.12 14.21 -10.35
N ASP A 177 -10.33 13.74 -10.05
CA ASP A 177 -10.59 12.90 -8.89
C ASP A 177 -10.27 11.43 -9.20
N ILE A 178 -10.47 10.98 -10.45
CA ILE A 178 -10.09 9.62 -10.89
C ILE A 178 -8.56 9.44 -10.87
N SER A 179 -7.78 10.41 -11.34
CA SER A 179 -6.31 10.30 -11.30
C SER A 179 -5.78 10.25 -9.86
N LYS A 180 -6.26 11.12 -8.98
CA LYS A 180 -5.90 11.14 -7.56
C LYS A 180 -6.32 9.88 -6.81
N GLN A 181 -7.46 9.29 -7.16
CA GLN A 181 -7.89 8.02 -6.56
C GLN A 181 -6.96 6.88 -6.99
N SER A 182 -6.57 6.82 -8.26
CA SER A 182 -5.64 5.78 -8.75
C SER A 182 -4.25 5.85 -8.10
N GLU A 183 -3.75 7.06 -7.84
CA GLU A 183 -2.50 7.28 -7.13
C GLU A 183 -2.60 6.82 -5.67
N ARG A 184 -3.70 7.16 -5.00
CA ARG A 184 -3.97 6.71 -3.62
C ARG A 184 -4.04 5.20 -3.51
N ASP A 185 -4.70 4.53 -4.45
CA ASP A 185 -4.83 3.07 -4.44
C ASP A 185 -3.46 2.40 -4.61
N ALA A 186 -2.58 2.97 -5.45
CA ALA A 186 -1.20 2.51 -5.60
C ALA A 186 -0.37 2.72 -4.32
N ASP A 187 -0.52 3.87 -3.65
CA ASP A 187 0.16 4.16 -2.39
C ASP A 187 -0.31 3.21 -1.27
N ILE A 188 -1.61 2.90 -1.22
CA ILE A 188 -2.16 1.94 -0.26
C ILE A 188 -1.56 0.56 -0.50
N GLU A 189 -1.50 0.08 -1.75
CA GLU A 189 -0.91 -1.23 -2.02
C GLU A 189 0.58 -1.27 -1.66
N LYS A 190 1.32 -0.20 -1.98
CA LYS A 190 2.72 -0.06 -1.55
C LYS A 190 2.85 -0.10 -0.03
N ALA A 191 1.96 0.55 0.72
CA ALA A 191 1.97 0.52 2.18
C ALA A 191 1.66 -0.89 2.73
N ARG A 192 0.79 -1.66 2.07
CA ARG A 192 0.51 -3.06 2.43
C ARG A 192 1.73 -3.95 2.22
N VAL A 193 2.43 -3.81 1.09
CA VAL A 193 3.70 -4.49 0.81
C VAL A 193 4.71 -4.24 1.93
N VAL A 194 4.92 -2.97 2.30
CA VAL A 194 5.84 -2.59 3.39
C VAL A 194 5.42 -3.22 4.72
N SER A 195 4.13 -3.21 5.03
CA SER A 195 3.61 -3.81 6.27
C SER A 195 3.78 -5.34 6.31
N ARG A 196 3.56 -6.02 5.18
CA ARG A 196 3.77 -7.46 5.04
C ARG A 196 5.24 -7.82 5.22
N ASP A 197 6.15 -7.10 4.57
CA ASP A 197 7.58 -7.34 4.71
C ASP A 197 8.10 -7.08 6.13
N ALA A 198 7.66 -6.00 6.77
CA ALA A 198 8.01 -5.71 8.17
C ALA A 198 7.59 -6.86 9.10
N ARG A 199 6.40 -7.45 8.85
CA ARG A 199 5.93 -8.62 9.58
C ARG A 199 6.80 -9.85 9.31
N ARG A 200 7.16 -10.14 8.05
CA ARG A 200 8.05 -11.27 7.71
C ARG A 200 9.39 -11.19 8.43
N VAL A 201 10.00 -10.00 8.45
CA VAL A 201 11.26 -9.74 9.16
C VAL A 201 11.09 -9.97 10.68
N ALA A 202 10.01 -9.44 11.27
CA ALA A 202 9.73 -9.63 12.70
C ALA A 202 9.50 -11.10 13.06
N ASP A 203 8.72 -11.83 12.25
CA ASP A 203 8.41 -13.24 12.45
C ASP A 203 9.69 -14.11 12.39
N LEU A 204 10.59 -13.84 11.45
CA LEU A 204 11.90 -14.50 11.37
C LEU A 204 12.78 -14.23 12.58
N LYS A 205 12.78 -12.99 13.10
CA LYS A 205 13.52 -12.65 14.33
C LYS A 205 12.95 -13.34 15.57
N GLN A 206 11.63 -13.50 15.65
CA GLN A 206 11.00 -14.28 16.71
C GLN A 206 11.38 -15.77 16.62
N LEU A 207 11.38 -16.33 15.42
CA LEU A 207 11.81 -17.72 15.20
C LEU A 207 13.30 -17.90 15.53
N GLN A 208 14.16 -16.96 15.16
CA GLN A 208 15.58 -16.95 15.56
C GLN A 208 15.71 -17.00 17.08
N LEU A 209 15.01 -16.13 17.82
CA LEU A 209 15.05 -16.17 19.29
C LEU A 209 14.56 -17.51 19.85
N ALA A 210 13.46 -18.06 19.33
CA ALA A 210 12.93 -19.35 19.78
C ALA A 210 13.91 -20.51 19.51
N LEU A 211 14.61 -20.48 18.36
CA LEU A 211 15.66 -21.44 18.03
C LEU A 211 16.83 -21.36 19.04
N GLU A 212 17.26 -20.15 19.41
CA GLU A 212 18.29 -19.97 20.43
C GLU A 212 17.88 -20.56 21.80
N LEU A 213 16.66 -20.26 22.26
CA LEU A 213 16.12 -20.81 23.51
C LEU A 213 16.01 -22.34 23.47
N TYR A 214 15.63 -22.90 22.31
CA TYR A 214 15.57 -24.34 22.10
C TYR A 214 16.96 -24.96 22.20
N PHE A 215 17.98 -24.33 21.60
CA PHE A 215 19.37 -24.80 21.66
C PHE A 215 19.89 -24.79 23.10
N ASP A 216 19.63 -23.72 23.85
CA ASP A 216 20.04 -23.60 25.26
C ASP A 216 19.46 -24.74 26.12
N THR A 217 18.26 -25.22 25.77
CA THR A 217 17.57 -26.30 26.51
C THR A 217 17.98 -27.69 26.04
N ASN A 218 18.17 -27.89 24.73
CA ASN A 218 18.31 -29.22 24.11
C ASN A 218 19.72 -29.53 23.59
N GLY A 219 20.61 -28.53 23.56
CA GLY A 219 21.99 -28.65 23.09
C GLY A 219 22.16 -28.83 21.57
N SER A 220 21.08 -28.77 20.79
CA SER A 220 21.08 -28.85 19.32
C SER A 220 19.84 -28.18 18.74
N TYR A 221 19.87 -27.82 17.46
CA TYR A 221 18.71 -27.25 16.77
C TYR A 221 17.74 -28.33 16.27
N PRO A 222 16.43 -28.03 16.19
CA PRO A 222 15.45 -29.02 15.79
C PRO A 222 15.53 -29.29 14.28
N LYS A 223 15.16 -30.49 13.82
CA LYS A 223 15.11 -30.81 12.38
C LYS A 223 13.99 -30.08 11.61
N GLN A 224 13.03 -29.53 12.34
CA GLN A 224 11.85 -28.83 11.82
C GLN A 224 11.39 -27.81 12.86
N LEU A 225 10.59 -26.81 12.48
CA LEU A 225 10.16 -25.74 13.41
C LEU A 225 9.09 -26.18 14.42
N GLY A 226 8.39 -27.30 14.19
CA GLY A 226 7.28 -27.75 15.03
C GLY A 226 7.56 -27.83 16.54
N PRO A 227 8.71 -28.40 16.98
CA PRO A 227 9.11 -28.46 18.40
C PRO A 227 9.30 -27.10 19.09
N LEU A 228 9.38 -25.99 18.35
CA LEU A 228 9.46 -24.66 18.98
C LEU A 228 8.12 -24.21 19.55
N ALA A 229 7.01 -24.70 18.99
CA ALA A 229 5.67 -24.23 19.34
C ALA A 229 5.31 -24.60 20.79
N THR A 230 4.45 -23.79 21.40
CA THR A 230 3.93 -23.93 22.76
C THR A 230 4.94 -23.61 23.86
N GLU A 231 6.18 -24.07 23.74
CA GLU A 231 7.21 -23.92 24.78
C GLU A 231 8.15 -22.73 24.53
N PHE A 232 8.68 -22.59 23.31
CA PHE A 232 9.67 -21.56 22.98
C PHE A 232 9.07 -20.38 22.19
N ILE A 233 7.94 -20.61 21.53
CA ILE A 233 7.12 -19.58 20.89
C ILE A 233 5.62 -19.97 20.97
N PRO A 234 4.69 -19.03 21.19
CA PRO A 234 3.27 -19.37 21.37
C PRO A 234 2.66 -20.12 20.18
N PHE A 235 3.05 -19.75 18.96
CA PHE A 235 2.70 -20.45 17.73
C PHE A 235 3.77 -20.17 16.66
N ILE A 236 3.87 -21.03 15.66
CA ILE A 236 4.79 -20.81 14.53
C ILE A 236 4.15 -19.78 13.57
N PRO A 237 4.75 -18.59 13.39
CA PRO A 237 4.25 -17.62 12.45
C PRO A 237 4.32 -18.15 11.01
N LYS A 238 3.44 -17.64 10.17
CA LYS A 238 3.31 -18.00 8.76
C LYS A 238 3.28 -16.72 7.94
N ASP A 239 3.69 -16.85 6.70
CA ASP A 239 3.68 -15.74 5.75
C ASP A 239 2.28 -15.11 5.67
N PRO A 240 2.16 -13.77 5.83
CA PRO A 240 0.86 -13.11 5.95
C PRO A 240 -0.01 -13.18 4.69
N GLU A 241 0.60 -13.43 3.53
CA GLU A 241 -0.09 -13.49 2.24
C GLU A 241 -0.44 -14.93 1.85
N THR A 242 0.57 -15.82 1.87
CA THR A 242 0.45 -17.20 1.39
C THR A 242 0.03 -18.19 2.47
N GLN A 243 0.08 -17.79 3.75
CA GLN A 243 -0.15 -18.67 4.90
C GLN A 243 0.77 -19.91 4.92
N SER A 244 1.90 -19.83 4.22
CA SER A 244 2.93 -20.88 4.20
C SER A 244 3.92 -20.69 5.35
N GLN A 245 4.54 -21.77 5.78
CA GLN A 245 5.62 -21.69 6.76
C GLN A 245 6.85 -21.04 6.14
N TYR A 246 7.61 -20.30 6.95
CA TYR A 246 8.90 -19.75 6.56
C TYR A 246 9.90 -20.86 6.23
N TYR A 247 10.91 -20.52 5.41
CA TYR A 247 11.94 -21.46 5.05
C TYR A 247 12.82 -21.73 6.25
N TYR A 248 13.07 -23.01 6.51
CA TYR A 248 13.95 -23.47 7.56
C TYR A 248 14.73 -24.68 7.09
N PHE A 249 16.03 -24.69 7.37
CA PHE A 249 16.91 -25.81 7.10
C PHE A 249 17.90 -26.00 8.25
N LEU A 250 17.98 -27.22 8.77
CA LEU A 250 19.02 -27.60 9.72
C LEU A 250 20.28 -27.97 8.95
N CYS A 251 21.38 -27.31 9.28
CA CYS A 251 22.65 -27.45 8.59
C CYS A 251 23.60 -28.38 9.35
N PRO A 252 24.65 -28.89 8.71
CA PRO A 252 25.70 -29.62 9.43
C PRO A 252 26.32 -28.77 10.55
N ASN A 253 26.85 -29.43 11.59
CA ASN A 253 27.48 -28.81 12.76
C ASN A 253 26.55 -27.95 13.64
N ASP A 254 25.27 -28.31 13.73
CA ASP A 254 24.27 -27.59 14.52
C ASP A 254 24.20 -26.10 14.18
N LEU A 255 24.28 -25.78 12.89
CA LEU A 255 23.90 -24.47 12.36
C LEU A 255 22.49 -24.56 11.76
N TYR A 256 21.84 -23.42 11.56
CA TYR A 256 20.57 -23.36 10.84
C TYR A 256 20.59 -22.22 9.83
N HIS A 257 19.66 -22.34 8.90
CA HIS A 257 19.37 -21.30 7.93
C HIS A 257 17.86 -21.11 7.85
N LEU A 258 17.43 -19.86 8.04
CA LEU A 258 16.05 -19.44 8.10
C LEU A 258 15.82 -18.33 7.06
N GLY A 259 14.68 -18.30 6.37
CA GLY A 259 14.43 -17.21 5.40
C GLY A 259 12.96 -16.98 5.04
N ALA A 260 12.72 -15.82 4.43
CA ALA A 260 11.42 -15.40 3.91
C ALA A 260 11.55 -14.65 2.59
N ASP A 261 10.49 -14.71 1.79
CA ASP A 261 10.39 -14.00 0.52
C ASP A 261 9.76 -12.62 0.74
N LEU A 262 10.58 -11.56 0.71
CA LEU A 262 10.12 -10.17 0.73
C LEU A 262 9.58 -9.75 -0.64
N GLU A 263 8.65 -8.80 -0.61
CA GLU A 263 7.98 -8.26 -1.79
C GLU A 263 8.68 -7.01 -2.35
N ASN A 264 9.30 -6.21 -1.49
CA ASN A 264 9.99 -4.99 -1.89
C ASN A 264 11.51 -5.19 -2.00
N TYR A 265 12.07 -4.94 -3.18
CA TYR A 265 13.53 -4.99 -3.43
C TYR A 265 14.29 -3.93 -2.63
N ASP A 266 13.67 -2.78 -2.40
CA ASP A 266 14.30 -1.65 -1.70
C ASP A 266 14.17 -1.78 -0.18
N ASN A 267 13.79 -2.97 0.32
CA ASN A 267 13.69 -3.19 1.76
C ASN A 267 15.08 -3.20 2.39
N VAL A 268 15.32 -2.27 3.31
CA VAL A 268 16.59 -2.14 4.06
C VAL A 268 16.98 -3.38 4.89
N ALA A 269 16.06 -4.31 5.10
CA ALA A 269 16.36 -5.58 5.75
C ALA A 269 17.31 -6.44 4.89
N LEU A 270 17.17 -6.39 3.55
CA LEU A 270 18.00 -7.14 2.59
C LEU A 270 19.46 -6.70 2.60
N THR A 271 19.78 -5.51 3.12
CA THR A 271 21.20 -5.09 3.20
C THR A 271 21.92 -5.64 4.44
N ASN A 272 21.18 -6.21 5.39
CA ASN A 272 21.67 -6.62 6.71
C ASN A 272 21.27 -8.06 7.06
N ASP A 273 21.05 -8.88 6.05
CA ASP A 273 20.71 -10.28 6.18
C ASP A 273 21.94 -11.15 5.93
N SER A 274 21.72 -12.46 5.75
CA SER A 274 22.79 -13.45 5.70
C SER A 274 23.09 -13.88 4.28
N ASP A 275 23.72 -13.02 3.49
CA ASP A 275 24.17 -13.26 2.10
C ASP A 275 25.16 -14.42 1.85
N LYS A 276 25.30 -15.38 2.76
CA LYS A 276 26.33 -16.42 2.71
C LYS A 276 25.75 -17.81 2.90
N SER A 277 26.21 -18.68 2.00
CA SER A 277 26.05 -20.13 2.12
C SER A 277 26.71 -20.68 3.36
N GLN A 278 25.93 -20.71 4.46
CA GLN A 278 26.29 -21.40 5.69
C GLN A 278 26.11 -22.91 5.54
N CYS A 279 25.24 -23.34 4.64
CA CYS A 279 24.85 -24.74 4.48
C CYS A 279 25.03 -25.16 3.03
N GLY A 280 26.15 -25.82 2.74
CA GLY A 280 26.59 -26.12 1.36
C GLY A 280 25.63 -26.95 0.49
N ALA A 281 24.48 -27.41 1.02
CA ALA A 281 23.47 -28.17 0.30
C ALA A 281 22.02 -27.71 0.58
N ASP A 282 21.81 -26.54 1.18
CA ASP A 282 20.45 -26.07 1.40
C ASP A 282 19.76 -25.57 0.12
N ASN A 283 18.45 -25.36 0.23
CA ASN A 283 17.61 -24.82 -0.83
C ASN A 283 17.15 -23.40 -0.51
N ILE A 284 17.94 -22.60 0.21
CA ILE A 284 17.64 -21.19 0.50
C ILE A 284 18.73 -20.36 -0.19
N LYS A 285 18.33 -19.50 -1.14
CA LYS A 285 19.25 -18.76 -2.01
C LYS A 285 19.62 -17.40 -1.40
N PHE A 286 20.93 -17.14 -1.31
CA PHE A 286 21.60 -15.95 -0.78
C PHE A 286 21.60 -14.76 -1.76
N ASN A 287 20.47 -14.43 -2.37
CA ASN A 287 20.44 -13.38 -3.39
C ASN A 287 19.23 -12.47 -3.25
N ASP A 288 19.50 -11.20 -3.01
CA ASP A 288 18.51 -10.11 -2.91
C ASP A 288 17.73 -9.86 -4.19
N ARG A 289 18.08 -10.50 -5.32
CA ARG A 289 17.39 -10.33 -6.60
C ARG A 289 16.36 -11.41 -6.89
N LEU A 290 16.34 -12.48 -6.10
CA LEU A 290 15.43 -13.60 -6.29
C LEU A 290 14.86 -14.04 -4.94
N SER A 291 13.78 -14.81 -4.98
CA SER A 291 13.21 -15.45 -3.82
C SER A 291 14.23 -16.42 -3.19
N CYS A 292 13.98 -16.85 -1.97
CA CYS A 292 14.77 -17.87 -1.29
C CYS A 292 14.80 -19.20 -2.05
N LYS A 293 13.92 -19.42 -3.03
CA LYS A 293 13.93 -20.57 -3.94
C LYS A 293 14.49 -20.26 -5.33
N GLY A 294 14.96 -19.05 -5.57
CA GLY A 294 15.48 -18.61 -6.87
C GLY A 294 14.40 -18.20 -7.87
N LEU A 295 13.20 -17.84 -7.41
CA LEU A 295 12.11 -17.36 -8.26
C LEU A 295 12.14 -15.83 -8.40
N ALA A 296 11.72 -15.30 -9.54
CA ALA A 296 11.64 -13.85 -9.74
C ALA A 296 10.42 -13.24 -9.05
N GLY A 297 10.49 -11.93 -8.74
CA GLY A 297 9.37 -11.15 -8.17
C GLY A 297 9.25 -11.22 -6.64
N ARG A 298 10.24 -11.82 -5.97
CA ARG A 298 10.44 -11.81 -4.53
C ARG A 298 11.94 -11.72 -4.23
N TYR A 299 12.28 -11.40 -3.00
CA TYR A 299 13.64 -11.12 -2.57
C TYR A 299 13.90 -11.85 -1.26
N CYS A 300 14.90 -12.73 -1.24
CA CYS A 300 15.18 -13.54 -0.06
C CYS A 300 15.76 -12.67 1.04
N TYR A 301 15.09 -12.65 2.20
CA TYR A 301 15.66 -12.17 3.44
C TYR A 301 15.93 -13.37 4.33
N ASP A 302 17.18 -13.58 4.72
CA ASP A 302 17.60 -14.77 5.44
C ASP A 302 18.51 -14.52 6.65
N LEU A 303 18.52 -15.49 7.55
CA LEU A 303 19.21 -15.45 8.83
C LEU A 303 19.91 -16.79 9.06
N THR A 304 21.17 -16.70 9.46
CA THR A 304 21.99 -17.86 9.80
C THR A 304 22.60 -17.73 11.19
N ARG A 305 23.09 -18.85 11.73
CA ARG A 305 24.00 -18.89 12.88
C ARG A 305 25.34 -19.48 12.47
#